data_AF-A0A1M6UQC9-F1
#
_entry.id   AF-A0A1M6UQC9-F1
#
_cell.length_a   1.000
_cell.length_b   1.000
_cell.length_c   1.000
_cell.angle_alpha   90.00
_cell.angle_beta   90.00
_cell.angle_gamma   90.00
#
_symmetry.space_group_name_H-M   'P 1'
#
loop_
_entity.id
_entity.type
_entity.pdbx_description
1 polymer ?
#
loop_
_entity_poly.entity_id
_entity_poly.type
_entity_poly.pdbx_seq_one_letter_code
_entity_poly.pdbx_strand_id
1 'polypeptide(L)'
;MKFSKIIQIVILLIFHLQFCNAQTCNLKKGQEEFTKRIIDIKDYIEKEKAIDVINYVNELEKLTNIKSESDINYFGKMNPTKNDLIKWNEWYENKKEIVCWDDTNNRLFIKL
;
A
#
# COMPACT_ATOMS: atom_id res chain seq x y z
N MET A 1 9.10 -4.62 -51.44
CA MET A 1 8.62 -5.14 -50.14
C MET A 1 9.47 -4.69 -48.93
N LYS A 2 9.95 -3.43 -48.86
CA LYS A 2 10.76 -2.93 -47.72
C LYS A 2 9.98 -2.05 -46.70
N PHE A 3 8.82 -1.51 -47.09
CA PHE A 3 8.02 -0.61 -46.25
C PHE A 3 7.29 -1.29 -45.07
N SER A 4 6.98 -2.58 -45.18
CA SER A 4 6.26 -3.34 -44.14
C SER A 4 7.07 -3.51 -42.85
N LYS A 5 8.40 -3.66 -42.93
CA LYS A 5 9.27 -3.80 -41.75
C LYS A 5 9.42 -2.50 -40.96
N ILE A 6 9.40 -1.35 -41.63
CA ILE A 6 9.54 -0.03 -41.00
C ILE A 6 8.28 0.29 -40.17
N ILE A 7 7.10 -0.01 -40.71
CA ILE A 7 5.81 0.21 -40.03
C ILE A 7 5.71 -0.62 -38.75
N GLN A 8 6.18 -1.88 -38.77
CA GLN A 8 6.20 -2.74 -37.59
C GLN A 8 7.10 -2.21 -36.46
N ILE A 9 8.27 -1.64 -36.81
CA ILE A 9 9.20 -1.06 -35.83
C ILE A 9 8.61 0.21 -35.19
N VAL A 10 7.91 1.03 -35.97
CA VAL A 10 7.25 2.25 -35.48
C VAL A 10 6.12 1.92 -34.50
N ILE A 11 5.31 0.89 -34.78
CA ILE A 11 4.24 0.46 -33.86
C ILE A 11 4.82 -0.07 -32.54
N LEU A 12 5.90 -0.84 -32.59
CA LEU A 12 6.62 -1.32 -31.39
C LEU A 12 7.13 -0.16 -30.52
N LEU A 13 7.71 0.88 -31.13
CA LEU A 13 8.21 2.05 -30.42
C LEU A 13 7.11 2.87 -29.75
N ILE A 14 5.92 2.98 -30.37
CA ILE A 14 4.77 3.69 -29.80
C ILE A 14 4.22 2.97 -28.55
N PHE A 15 4.24 1.63 -28.53
CA PHE A 15 3.81 0.85 -27.36
C PHE A 15 4.74 0.98 -26.15
N HIS A 16 6.02 1.31 -26.34
CA HIS A 16 6.99 1.44 -25.24
C HIS A 16 6.90 2.79 -24.51
N LEU A 17 6.29 3.81 -25.12
CA LEU A 17 6.19 5.15 -24.53
C LEU A 17 5.02 5.32 -23.55
N GLN A 18 4.10 4.35 -23.45
CA GLN A 18 2.89 4.49 -22.64
C GLN A 18 3.04 4.08 -21.16
N PHE A 19 4.22 3.59 -20.73
CA PHE A 19 4.39 3.01 -19.39
C PHE A 19 5.33 3.78 -18.45
N CYS A 20 5.59 5.06 -18.71
CA CYS A 20 6.32 5.91 -17.75
C CYS A 20 5.37 6.86 -17.02
N ASN A 21 4.44 6.31 -16.24
CA ASN A 21 3.72 7.11 -15.25
C ASN A 21 4.64 7.26 -14.04
N ALA A 22 5.27 8.43 -13.90
CA ALA A 22 6.02 8.76 -12.70
C ALA A 22 5.06 8.72 -11.50
N GLN A 23 5.31 7.81 -10.55
CA GLN A 23 4.50 7.69 -9.35
C GLN A 23 4.64 9.00 -8.54
N THR A 24 3.55 9.76 -8.42
CA THR A 24 3.54 11.02 -7.68
C THR A 24 3.50 10.73 -6.18
N CYS A 25 4.55 11.12 -5.44
CA CYS A 25 4.57 11.01 -3.98
C CYS A 25 3.86 12.20 -3.34
N ASN A 26 2.81 11.92 -2.57
CA ASN A 26 2.20 12.87 -1.64
C ASN A 26 2.52 12.46 -0.20
N LEU A 27 3.57 13.05 0.38
CA LEU A 27 4.07 12.68 1.70
C LEU A 27 3.07 12.97 2.82
N LYS A 28 2.50 14.18 2.84
CA LYS A 28 1.55 14.61 3.88
C LYS A 28 0.34 13.68 3.93
N LYS A 29 -0.25 13.39 2.76
CA LYS A 29 -1.36 12.45 2.67
C LYS A 29 -0.95 11.03 3.04
N GLY A 30 0.28 10.61 2.72
CA GLY A 30 0.81 9.30 3.14
C GLY A 30 0.84 9.16 4.66
N GLN A 31 1.29 10.21 5.35
CA GLN A 31 1.32 10.24 6.81
C GLN A 31 -0.08 10.26 7.44
N GLU A 32 -1.00 11.04 6.86
CA GLU A 32 -2.40 11.09 7.29
C GLU A 32 -3.10 9.73 7.11
N GLU A 33 -2.96 9.10 5.95
CA GLU A 33 -3.58 7.81 5.63
C GLU A 33 -2.98 6.66 6.45
N PHE A 34 -1.65 6.66 6.69
CA PHE A 34 -1.04 5.68 7.59
C PHE A 34 -1.62 5.80 9.01
N THR A 35 -1.64 7.02 9.56
CA THR A 35 -2.15 7.28 10.91
C THR A 35 -3.62 6.90 11.04
N LYS A 36 -4.43 7.25 10.03
CA LYS A 36 -5.85 6.90 9.96
C LYS A 36 -6.05 5.38 10.01
N ARG A 37 -5.31 4.63 9.20
CA ARG A 37 -5.39 3.15 9.19
C ARG A 37 -5.04 2.54 10.54
N ILE A 38 -4.03 3.06 11.23
CA ILE A 38 -3.69 2.63 12.61
C ILE A 38 -4.85 2.89 13.58
N ILE A 39 -5.47 4.07 13.51
CA ILE A 39 -6.63 4.42 14.34
C ILE A 39 -7.81 3.49 14.05
N ASP A 40 -8.09 3.23 12.78
CA ASP A 40 -9.19 2.36 12.36
C ASP A 40 -9.00 0.91 12.81
N ILE A 41 -7.77 0.39 12.74
CA ILE A 41 -7.43 -0.94 13.27
C ILE A 41 -7.57 -0.96 14.80
N LYS A 42 -7.11 0.08 15.50
CA LYS A 42 -7.28 0.20 16.95
C LYS A 42 -8.76 0.21 17.34
N ASP A 43 -9.56 0.99 16.65
CA ASP A 43 -11.00 1.07 16.88
C ASP A 43 -11.70 -0.27 16.60
N TYR A 44 -11.26 -1.03 15.59
CA TYR A 44 -11.73 -2.39 15.36
C TYR A 44 -11.43 -3.31 16.55
N ILE A 45 -10.19 -3.29 17.05
CA ILE A 45 -9.76 -4.12 18.18
C ILE A 45 -10.50 -3.76 19.47
N GLU A 46 -10.70 -2.47 19.73
CA GLU A 46 -11.25 -1.99 21.01
C GLU A 46 -12.78 -1.94 21.04
N LYS A 47 -13.42 -1.66 19.90
CA LYS A 47 -14.85 -1.34 19.82
C LYS A 47 -15.63 -2.25 18.88
N GLU A 48 -14.97 -3.24 18.28
CA GLU A 48 -15.57 -4.16 17.29
C GLU A 48 -16.31 -3.43 16.16
N LYS A 49 -15.80 -2.25 15.75
CA LYS A 49 -16.42 -1.48 14.66
C LYS A 49 -16.42 -2.29 13.36
N ALA A 50 -17.55 -2.30 12.66
CA ALA A 50 -17.66 -2.87 11.32
C ALA A 50 -16.93 -1.98 10.30
N ILE A 51 -15.63 -2.20 10.14
CA ILE A 51 -14.76 -1.58 9.13
C ILE A 51 -14.01 -2.67 8.35
N ASP A 52 -13.57 -2.35 7.14
CA ASP A 52 -12.75 -3.23 6.31
C ASP A 52 -11.29 -3.28 6.81
N VAL A 53 -11.13 -3.81 8.03
CA VAL A 53 -9.84 -3.91 8.71
C VAL A 53 -8.87 -4.84 7.95
N ILE A 54 -9.41 -5.81 7.22
CA ILE A 54 -8.64 -6.80 6.46
C ILE A 54 -7.81 -6.11 5.37
N ASN A 55 -8.40 -5.16 4.65
CA ASN A 55 -7.67 -4.40 3.64
C ASN A 55 -6.54 -3.56 4.26
N TYR A 56 -6.79 -2.89 5.39
CA TYR A 56 -5.75 -2.10 6.06
C TYR A 56 -4.61 -2.95 6.59
N VAL A 57 -4.91 -4.10 7.21
CA VAL A 57 -3.89 -5.07 7.65
C VAL A 57 -3.04 -5.51 6.46
N ASN A 58 -3.67 -5.96 5.37
CA ASN A 58 -2.95 -6.42 4.17
C ASN A 58 -2.05 -5.35 3.55
N GLU A 59 -2.50 -4.09 3.52
CA GLU A 59 -1.69 -2.99 3.01
C GLU A 59 -0.51 -2.68 3.93
N LEU A 60 -0.72 -2.65 5.25
CA LEU A 60 0.36 -2.43 6.23
C LEU A 60 1.37 -3.57 6.22
N GLU A 61 0.95 -4.83 6.09
CA GLU A 61 1.87 -5.95 5.92
C GLU A 61 2.74 -5.81 4.67
N LYS A 62 2.14 -5.41 3.53
CA LYS A 62 2.88 -5.19 2.28
C LYS A 62 3.83 -4.01 2.37
N LEU A 63 3.42 -2.92 3.02
CA LEU A 63 4.21 -1.71 3.17
C LEU A 63 5.39 -1.92 4.11
N THR A 64 5.16 -2.55 5.26
CA THR A 64 6.13 -2.65 6.36
C THR A 64 6.93 -3.95 6.35
N ASN A 65 6.45 -4.97 5.64
CA ASN A 65 6.91 -6.36 5.72
C ASN A 65 6.76 -6.99 7.13
N ILE A 66 5.92 -6.40 8.00
CA ILE A 66 5.57 -6.93 9.32
C ILE A 66 4.27 -7.71 9.19
N LYS A 67 4.32 -9.02 9.44
CA LYS A 67 3.14 -9.88 9.46
C LYS A 67 2.34 -9.71 10.75
N SER A 68 1.02 -9.68 10.62
CA SER A 68 0.12 -9.73 11.77
C SER A 68 0.27 -11.07 12.49
N GLU A 69 0.20 -11.04 13.81
CA GLU A 69 0.22 -12.23 14.65
C GLU A 69 -1.06 -13.06 14.57
N SER A 70 -2.12 -12.51 13.98
CA SER A 70 -3.36 -13.25 13.80
C SER A 70 -3.23 -14.29 12.69
N ASP A 71 -3.03 -15.53 13.12
CA ASP A 71 -2.97 -16.68 12.24
C ASP A 71 -4.26 -16.85 11.42
N ILE A 72 -4.06 -17.33 10.21
CA ILE A 72 -5.03 -17.64 9.14
C ILE A 72 -6.01 -18.78 9.55
N ASN A 73 -6.01 -19.20 10.82
CA ASN A 73 -6.60 -20.44 11.32
C ASN A 73 -8.12 -20.37 11.57
N TYR A 74 -8.81 -19.32 11.12
CA TYR A 74 -10.26 -19.32 11.02
C TYR A 74 -10.68 -18.60 9.74
N PHE A 75 -11.42 -19.29 8.87
CA PHE A 75 -11.98 -18.73 7.64
C PHE A 75 -12.73 -17.43 7.96
N GLY A 76 -12.12 -16.28 7.61
CA GLY A 76 -12.79 -14.99 7.59
C GLY A 76 -12.40 -13.96 8.66
N LYS A 77 -11.45 -14.21 9.57
CA LYS A 77 -10.99 -13.17 10.52
C LYS A 77 -9.47 -13.08 10.62
N MET A 78 -8.86 -12.17 9.85
CA MET A 78 -7.61 -11.52 10.28
C MET A 78 -7.99 -10.59 11.44
N ASN A 79 -7.62 -10.96 12.65
CA ASN A 79 -7.91 -10.18 13.85
C ASN A 79 -6.61 -9.55 14.36
N PRO A 80 -6.19 -8.39 13.84
CA PRO A 80 -4.95 -7.76 14.26
C PRO A 80 -4.91 -7.61 15.79
N THR A 81 -3.72 -7.74 16.36
CA THR A 81 -3.53 -7.67 17.82
C THR A 81 -3.08 -6.28 18.25
N LYS A 82 -3.13 -6.01 19.55
CA LYS A 82 -2.49 -4.81 20.11
C LYS A 82 -0.98 -4.79 19.85
N ASN A 83 -0.34 -5.96 19.74
CA ASN A 83 1.08 -6.04 19.45
C ASN A 83 1.38 -5.68 17.99
N ASP A 84 0.48 -6.01 17.06
CA ASP A 84 0.60 -5.57 15.66
C ASP A 84 0.61 -4.04 15.55
N LEU A 85 -0.27 -3.37 16.31
CA LEU A 85 -0.29 -1.90 16.39
C LEU A 85 1.03 -1.34 16.92
N ILE A 86 1.64 -1.97 17.93
CA ILE A 86 2.94 -1.53 18.47
C ILE A 86 4.00 -1.61 17.39
N LYS A 87 4.13 -2.77 16.73
CA LYS A 87 5.13 -3.00 15.68
C LYS A 87 4.98 -2.02 14.50
N TRP A 88 3.76 -1.79 14.03
CA TRP A 88 3.54 -0.85 12.92
C TRP A 88 3.80 0.61 13.32
N ASN A 89 3.47 1.01 14.55
CA ASN A 89 3.80 2.34 15.05
C ASN A 89 5.31 2.55 15.20
N GLU A 90 6.02 1.57 15.77
CA GLU A 90 7.49 1.62 15.89
C GLU A 90 8.15 1.71 14.52
N TRP A 91 7.69 0.92 13.55
CA TRP A 91 8.17 1.01 12.18
C TRP A 91 7.93 2.40 11.59
N TYR A 92 6.73 2.95 11.79
CA TYR A 92 6.34 4.23 11.22
C TYR A 92 7.14 5.39 11.79
N GLU A 93 7.40 5.43 13.10
CA GLU A 93 8.23 6.48 13.70
C GLU A 93 9.63 6.55 13.07
N ASN A 94 10.16 5.40 12.64
CA ASN A 94 11.46 5.32 11.97
C ASN A 94 11.43 5.58 10.45
N LYS A 95 10.23 5.58 9.83
CA LYS A 95 10.07 5.57 8.36
C LYS A 95 9.09 6.61 7.81
N LYS A 96 8.42 7.40 8.66
CA LYS A 96 7.38 8.36 8.27
C LYS A 96 7.78 9.38 7.21
N GLU A 97 9.07 9.68 7.08
CA GLU A 97 9.60 10.62 6.07
C GLU A 97 9.66 10.04 4.65
N ILE A 98 9.46 8.72 4.50
CA ILE A 98 9.48 8.04 3.20
C ILE A 98 8.16 7.34 2.88
N VAL A 99 7.15 7.46 3.74
CA VAL A 99 5.80 6.93 3.50
C VAL A 99 5.02 7.94 2.66
N CYS A 100 4.76 7.58 1.41
CA CYS A 100 4.03 8.42 0.47
C CYS A 100 2.65 7.83 0.14
N TRP A 101 1.73 8.73 -0.19
CA TRP A 101 0.48 8.37 -0.85
C TRP A 101 0.64 8.47 -2.37
N ASP A 102 0.15 7.44 -3.06
CA ASP A 102 0.00 7.40 -4.51
C ASP A 102 -1.46 7.67 -4.87
N ASP A 103 -1.74 8.89 -5.34
CA ASP A 103 -3.08 9.29 -5.76
C ASP A 103 -3.59 8.52 -6.99
N THR A 104 -2.68 7.99 -7.82
CA THR A 104 -3.06 7.23 -9.03
C THR A 104 -3.58 5.84 -8.67
N ASN A 105 -2.90 5.17 -7.74
CA ASN A 105 -3.22 3.80 -7.33
C ASN A 105 -3.95 3.71 -5.99
N ASN A 106 -4.30 4.84 -5.38
CA ASN A 106 -5.02 4.95 -4.10
C ASN A 106 -4.40 4.08 -2.99
N ARG A 107 -3.07 4.17 -2.81
CA ARG A 107 -2.32 3.31 -1.88
C ARG A 107 -1.15 4.00 -1.22
N LEU A 108 -0.73 3.47 -0.08
CA LEU A 108 0.55 3.78 0.55
C LEU A 108 1.71 3.08 -0.19
N PHE A 109 2.85 3.75 -0.26
CA PHE A 109 4.10 3.17 -0.75
C PHE A 109 5.31 3.81 -0.07
N ILE A 110 6.47 3.15 -0.16
CA ILE A 110 7.75 3.69 0.29
C ILE A 110 8.42 4.38 -0.90
N LYS A 111 8.78 5.65 -0.76
CA LYS A 111 9.63 6.35 -1.72
C LYS A 111 11.05 5.80 -1.62
N LEU A 112 11.51 5.18 -2.71
CA LEU A 112 12.89 4.71 -2.90
C LEU A 112 13.82 5.86 -3.31
#